data_AF-A0A349GPC4-F1
#
_entry.id   AF-A0A349GPC4-F1
#
_cell.length_a   1.000
_cell.length_b   1.000
_cell.length_c   1.000
_cell.angle_alpha   90.00
_cell.angle_beta   90.00
_cell.angle_gamma   90.00
#
_symmetry.space_group_name_H-M   'P 1'
#
loop_
_entity.id
_entity.type
_entity.pdbx_description
1 polymer ?
#
loop_
_entity_poly.entity_id
_entity_poly.type
_entity_poly.pdbx_seq_one_letter_code
_entity_poly.pdbx_strand_id
1 'polypeptide(L)'
;KLSEKDAKILVNQKTVSDFFNDAVAVYNNPKSIANFIIVELLRRVNLGEVSMDNLPFTAEEFAKLIEMADTEKVSKGDAKQILRLMIESGKDAETIAKENGFIIVNDTAKAEEIINGILADNSTAVEQYKNGEMKVFGFLMGQCTKALKGVCTPKVAKETLESKLKEIAAAGNSDADMEKKSDKADEDVKKNDFIKFENKNSYFPHKTDGIMQVDGKNLMKEFDISDAAGHIGETVSLRACVHKVRQMSGFAFVVLRTARYLIQTIYSAENCADSIDGIREGCFVYASGTAIANELAFYGVEIQLKEIKMISKPSYEYPLKVSNKKLGCSLDVNLDNRSVSLRNVYERAIFKIQEGVVSGFREFMLMNNFTEIHTPKIVAQGAEGGANIFHLDYFDKHAFLNQSPQFYKQTAIAFFDRVFEIAPVYRAEKHATSRHINEYIGLD
;
A
#
# COMPACT_ATOMS: atom_id res chain seq x y z
N LYS A 1 -20.26 22.67 -6.17
CA LYS A 1 -19.30 23.22 -5.18
C LYS A 1 -18.39 22.09 -4.72
N LEU A 2 -17.07 22.26 -4.81
CA LEU A 2 -16.08 21.26 -4.38
C LEU A 2 -15.87 21.30 -2.87
N SER A 3 -15.38 20.19 -2.29
CA SER A 3 -14.91 20.19 -0.90
C SER A 3 -13.58 20.95 -0.80
N GLU A 4 -13.26 21.50 0.37
CA GLU A 4 -11.99 22.20 0.60
C GLU A 4 -10.78 21.25 0.37
N LYS A 5 -10.93 19.98 0.73
CA LYS A 5 -9.92 18.95 0.52
C LYS A 5 -9.65 18.72 -0.97
N ASP A 6 -10.71 18.53 -1.77
CA ASP A 6 -10.57 18.28 -3.20
C ASP A 6 -9.98 19.50 -3.92
N ALA A 7 -10.42 20.71 -3.53
CA ALA A 7 -9.89 21.94 -4.08
C ALA A 7 -8.39 22.09 -3.81
N LYS A 8 -7.93 21.80 -2.57
CA LYS A 8 -6.50 21.83 -2.22
C LYS A 8 -5.65 20.87 -3.06
N ILE A 9 -6.17 19.67 -3.35
CA ILE A 9 -5.46 18.68 -4.17
C ILE A 9 -5.31 19.20 -5.61
N LEU A 10 -6.37 19.75 -6.20
CA LEU A 10 -6.36 20.23 -7.58
C LEU A 10 -5.45 21.44 -7.80
N VAL A 11 -5.39 22.37 -6.82
CA VAL A 11 -4.56 23.59 -6.94
C VAL A 11 -3.10 23.38 -6.53
N ASN A 12 -2.75 22.21 -5.98
CA ASN A 12 -1.38 21.92 -5.54
C ASN A 12 -0.37 21.89 -6.70
N GLN A 13 -0.84 21.54 -7.90
CA GLN A 13 -0.04 21.55 -9.12
C GLN A 13 -0.76 22.37 -10.19
N LYS A 14 -0.05 23.33 -10.78
CA LYS A 14 -0.61 24.21 -11.81
C LYS A 14 -1.17 23.41 -13.01
N THR A 15 -0.45 22.39 -13.46
CA THR A 15 -0.87 21.56 -14.60
C THR A 15 -2.17 20.78 -14.33
N VAL A 16 -2.37 20.29 -13.11
CA VAL A 16 -3.62 19.64 -12.68
C VAL A 16 -4.76 20.67 -12.60
N SER A 17 -4.48 21.87 -12.08
CA SER A 17 -5.45 22.95 -11.98
C SER A 17 -5.91 23.42 -13.37
N ASP A 18 -4.97 23.63 -14.30
CA ASP A 18 -5.26 24.06 -15.67
C ASP A 18 -6.07 22.98 -16.41
N PHE A 19 -5.63 21.71 -16.33
CA PHE A 19 -6.36 20.57 -16.91
C PHE A 19 -7.79 20.43 -16.35
N PHE A 20 -7.97 20.65 -15.05
CA PHE A 20 -9.29 20.65 -14.42
C PHE A 20 -10.18 21.77 -14.98
N ASN A 21 -9.66 23.00 -15.08
CA ASN A 21 -10.41 24.14 -15.60
C ASN A 21 -10.83 23.91 -17.06
N ASP A 22 -9.92 23.40 -17.90
CA ASP A 22 -10.17 23.10 -19.30
C ASP A 22 -11.23 22.00 -19.45
N ALA A 23 -11.17 20.95 -18.63
CA ALA A 23 -12.18 19.89 -18.63
C ALA A 23 -13.56 20.41 -18.19
N VAL A 24 -13.61 21.28 -17.17
CA VAL A 24 -14.87 21.89 -16.68
C VAL A 24 -15.48 22.85 -17.71
N ALA A 25 -14.64 23.51 -18.52
CA ALA A 25 -15.10 24.37 -19.61
C ALA A 25 -15.85 23.57 -20.69
N VAL A 26 -15.46 22.30 -20.90
CA VAL A 26 -16.14 21.41 -21.86
C VAL A 26 -17.39 20.77 -21.27
N TYR A 27 -17.30 20.22 -20.05
CA TYR A 27 -18.44 19.61 -19.36
C TYR A 27 -18.58 20.22 -17.96
N ASN A 28 -19.65 21.00 -17.74
CA ASN A 28 -19.85 21.76 -16.52
C ASN A 28 -20.35 20.88 -15.33
N ASN A 29 -19.54 19.90 -14.92
CA ASN A 29 -19.72 19.13 -13.71
C ASN A 29 -18.42 19.07 -12.87
N PRO A 30 -18.09 20.17 -12.16
CA PRO A 30 -16.85 20.27 -11.38
C PRO A 30 -16.63 19.14 -10.38
N LYS A 31 -17.71 18.60 -9.80
CA LYS A 31 -17.62 17.55 -8.78
C LYS A 31 -17.24 16.20 -9.39
N SER A 32 -17.86 15.84 -10.50
CA SER A 32 -17.56 14.57 -11.19
C SER A 32 -16.15 14.60 -11.78
N ILE A 33 -15.78 15.71 -12.42
CA ILE A 33 -14.43 15.93 -12.96
C ILE A 33 -13.37 15.87 -11.88
N ALA A 34 -13.53 16.61 -10.78
CA ALA A 34 -12.58 16.56 -9.68
C ALA A 34 -12.41 15.15 -9.12
N ASN A 35 -13.52 14.43 -8.93
CA ASN A 35 -13.47 13.05 -8.42
C ASN A 35 -12.72 12.11 -9.38
N PHE A 36 -12.97 12.18 -10.68
CA PHE A 36 -12.25 11.35 -11.65
C PHE A 36 -10.77 11.72 -11.76
N ILE A 37 -10.43 13.02 -11.70
CA ILE A 37 -9.04 13.47 -11.67
C ILE A 37 -8.34 12.92 -10.42
N ILE A 38 -8.90 13.15 -9.24
CA ILE A 38 -8.27 12.81 -7.96
C ILE A 38 -8.16 11.29 -7.77
N VAL A 39 -9.23 10.56 -8.04
CA VAL A 39 -9.31 9.13 -7.71
C VAL A 39 -8.74 8.24 -8.82
N GLU A 40 -8.85 8.66 -10.08
CA GLU A 40 -8.56 7.78 -11.22
C GLU A 40 -7.35 8.27 -12.05
N LEU A 41 -7.31 9.54 -12.44
CA LEU A 41 -6.19 10.08 -13.23
C LEU A 41 -4.91 10.22 -12.38
N LEU A 42 -4.97 10.94 -11.25
CA LEU A 42 -3.84 11.15 -10.35
C LEU A 42 -3.35 9.84 -9.73
N ARG A 43 -4.22 8.85 -9.54
CA ARG A 43 -3.82 7.50 -9.13
C ARG A 43 -2.84 6.89 -10.14
N ARG A 44 -3.09 7.02 -11.44
CA ARG A 44 -2.20 6.48 -12.49
C ARG A 44 -0.93 7.30 -12.66
N VAL A 45 -1.03 8.62 -12.51
CA VAL A 45 0.14 9.50 -12.43
C VAL A 45 1.05 9.07 -11.27
N ASN A 46 0.48 8.84 -10.09
CA ASN A 46 1.22 8.37 -8.90
C ASN A 46 1.78 6.95 -9.03
N LEU A 47 1.18 6.09 -9.87
CA LEU A 47 1.68 4.75 -10.18
C LEU A 47 2.81 4.74 -11.24
N GLY A 48 3.10 5.91 -11.82
CA GLY A 48 4.11 6.10 -12.87
C GLY A 48 3.67 5.61 -14.24
N GLU A 49 2.36 5.45 -14.48
CA GLU A 49 1.81 5.01 -15.76
C GLU A 49 1.80 6.13 -16.80
N VAL A 50 1.58 7.38 -16.35
CA VAL A 50 1.54 8.60 -17.17
C VAL A 50 2.09 9.81 -16.42
N SER A 51 2.44 10.87 -17.15
CA SER A 51 2.73 12.19 -16.60
C SER A 51 1.61 13.17 -16.95
N MET A 52 1.30 14.11 -16.05
CA MET A 52 0.38 15.21 -16.35
C MET A 52 0.89 16.11 -17.48
N ASP A 53 2.21 16.17 -17.71
CA ASP A 53 2.80 16.98 -18.77
C ASP A 53 2.74 16.30 -20.15
N ASN A 54 2.45 15.00 -20.20
CA ASN A 54 2.45 14.21 -21.42
C ASN A 54 1.33 13.17 -21.41
N LEU A 55 0.10 13.66 -21.32
CA LEU A 55 -1.10 12.82 -21.44
C LEU A 55 -1.37 12.52 -22.93
N PRO A 56 -1.75 11.28 -23.27
CA PRO A 56 -2.05 10.90 -24.65
C PRO A 56 -3.46 11.33 -25.10
N PHE A 57 -4.16 12.14 -24.30
CA PHE A 57 -5.46 12.73 -24.58
C PHE A 57 -5.56 14.11 -23.95
N THR A 58 -6.49 14.91 -24.47
CA THR A 58 -6.78 16.28 -24.06
C THR A 58 -7.78 16.34 -22.89
N ALA A 59 -7.85 17.50 -22.24
CA ALA A 59 -8.87 17.76 -21.21
C ALA A 59 -10.30 17.64 -21.77
N GLU A 60 -10.50 17.96 -23.05
CA GLU A 60 -11.79 17.83 -23.73
C GLU A 60 -12.23 16.37 -23.89
N GLU A 61 -11.33 15.49 -24.33
CA GLU A 61 -11.59 14.06 -24.47
C GLU A 61 -11.85 13.39 -23.12
N PHE A 62 -11.13 13.84 -22.08
CA PHE A 62 -11.37 13.42 -20.72
C PHE A 62 -12.75 13.87 -20.20
N ALA A 63 -13.16 15.12 -20.48
CA ALA A 63 -14.47 15.62 -20.11
C ALA A 63 -15.61 14.83 -20.77
N LYS A 64 -15.46 14.46 -22.05
CA LYS A 64 -16.42 13.60 -22.78
C LYS A 64 -16.58 12.22 -22.14
N LEU A 65 -15.49 11.60 -21.65
CA LEU A 65 -15.58 10.33 -20.91
C LEU A 65 -16.47 10.47 -19.67
N ILE A 66 -16.29 11.57 -18.92
CA ILE A 66 -17.04 11.81 -17.69
C ILE A 66 -18.51 12.10 -18.01
N GLU A 67 -18.78 12.88 -19.06
CA GLU A 67 -20.14 13.08 -19.56
C GLU A 67 -20.79 11.74 -19.93
N MET A 68 -20.08 10.84 -20.62
CA MET A 68 -20.60 9.51 -20.96
C MET A 68 -20.93 8.66 -19.72
N ALA A 69 -20.16 8.80 -18.63
CA ALA A 69 -20.40 8.10 -17.38
C ALA A 69 -21.57 8.71 -16.57
N ASP A 70 -21.68 10.04 -16.57
CA ASP A 70 -22.72 10.78 -15.85
C ASP A 70 -24.09 10.69 -16.55
N THR A 71 -24.09 10.60 -17.89
CA THR A 71 -25.28 10.38 -18.73
C THR A 71 -25.68 8.91 -18.87
N GLU A 72 -25.00 8.01 -18.15
CA GLU A 72 -25.23 6.56 -18.18
C GLU A 72 -25.07 5.90 -19.56
N LYS A 73 -24.42 6.57 -20.53
CA LYS A 73 -24.04 5.97 -21.83
C LYS A 73 -23.02 4.84 -21.64
N VAL A 74 -22.21 4.94 -20.59
CA VAL A 74 -21.31 3.86 -20.09
C VAL A 74 -21.46 3.74 -18.58
N SER A 75 -21.19 2.56 -18.01
CA SER A 75 -21.22 2.40 -16.56
C SER A 75 -20.04 3.13 -15.90
N LYS A 76 -20.17 3.53 -14.63
CA LYS A 76 -19.06 4.12 -13.86
C LYS A 76 -17.85 3.18 -13.73
N GLY A 77 -18.08 1.86 -13.77
CA GLY A 77 -17.02 0.86 -13.76
C GLY A 77 -16.27 0.82 -15.09
N ASP A 78 -17.02 0.79 -16.20
CA ASP A 78 -16.45 0.78 -17.55
C ASP A 78 -15.75 2.10 -17.88
N ALA A 79 -16.23 3.24 -17.38
CA ALA A 79 -15.55 4.53 -17.52
C ALA A 79 -14.11 4.51 -16.97
N LYS A 80 -13.86 3.79 -15.87
CA LYS A 80 -12.50 3.60 -15.33
C LYS A 80 -11.63 2.73 -16.23
N GLN A 81 -12.22 1.72 -16.85
CA GLN A 81 -11.54 0.87 -17.83
C GLN A 81 -11.21 1.65 -19.10
N ILE A 82 -12.15 2.44 -19.60
CA ILE A 82 -11.96 3.31 -20.76
C ILE A 82 -10.84 4.32 -20.49
N LEU A 83 -10.80 4.98 -19.33
CA LEU A 83 -9.70 5.89 -19.01
C LEU A 83 -8.33 5.20 -19.04
N ARG A 84 -8.25 3.94 -18.61
CA ARG A 84 -7.01 3.16 -18.70
C ARG A 84 -6.62 2.90 -20.15
N LEU A 85 -7.58 2.53 -20.99
CA LEU A 85 -7.35 2.28 -22.41
C LEU A 85 -7.01 3.58 -23.17
N MET A 86 -7.57 4.73 -22.78
CA MET A 86 -7.20 6.04 -23.32
C MET A 86 -5.72 6.34 -23.05
N ILE A 87 -5.24 5.99 -21.85
CA ILE A 87 -3.83 6.11 -21.47
C ILE A 87 -2.92 5.16 -22.28
N GLU A 88 -3.35 3.92 -22.50
CA GLU A 88 -2.53 2.90 -23.18
C GLU A 88 -2.51 3.09 -24.70
N SER A 89 -3.62 3.55 -25.30
CA SER A 89 -3.79 3.59 -26.76
C SER A 89 -3.82 4.99 -27.37
N GLY A 90 -4.07 6.04 -26.58
CA GLY A 90 -4.28 7.40 -27.07
C GLY A 90 -5.56 7.60 -27.89
N LYS A 91 -6.45 6.60 -27.95
CA LYS A 91 -7.77 6.74 -28.60
C LYS A 91 -8.75 7.47 -27.69
N ASP A 92 -9.76 8.11 -28.29
CA ASP A 92 -10.83 8.78 -27.57
C ASP A 92 -11.80 7.80 -26.88
N ALA A 93 -12.53 8.30 -25.88
CA ALA A 93 -13.44 7.51 -25.05
C ALA A 93 -14.57 6.85 -25.83
N GLU A 94 -15.09 7.50 -26.87
CA GLU A 94 -16.22 6.99 -27.64
C GLU A 94 -15.80 5.84 -28.57
N THR A 95 -14.63 5.97 -29.21
CA THR A 95 -14.04 4.90 -30.01
C THR A 95 -13.76 3.67 -29.16
N ILE A 96 -13.13 3.84 -27.98
CA ILE A 96 -12.85 2.74 -27.06
C ILE A 96 -14.15 2.08 -26.57
N ALA A 97 -15.18 2.88 -26.24
CA ALA A 97 -16.45 2.36 -25.78
C ALA A 97 -17.17 1.51 -26.85
N LYS A 98 -17.08 1.90 -28.13
CA LYS A 98 -17.63 1.13 -29.26
C LYS A 98 -16.86 -0.16 -29.50
N GLU A 99 -15.53 -0.09 -29.60
CA GLU A 99 -14.67 -1.26 -29.88
C GLU A 99 -14.77 -2.34 -28.81
N ASN A 100 -14.99 -1.95 -27.54
CA ASN A 100 -15.03 -2.88 -26.40
C ASN A 100 -16.47 -3.20 -25.92
N GLY A 101 -17.50 -2.72 -26.63
CA GLY A 101 -18.90 -2.99 -26.28
C GLY A 101 -19.33 -2.41 -24.93
N PHE A 102 -18.77 -1.28 -24.51
CA PHE A 102 -19.11 -0.61 -23.24
C PHE A 102 -20.32 0.32 -23.34
N ILE A 103 -20.81 0.59 -24.55
CA ILE A 103 -22.01 1.40 -24.75
C ILE A 103 -23.22 0.63 -24.24
N ILE A 104 -23.94 1.22 -23.31
CA ILE A 104 -25.18 0.67 -22.78
C ILE A 104 -26.29 1.01 -23.77
N VAL A 105 -26.92 -0.03 -24.33
CA VAL A 105 -28.12 0.10 -25.15
C VAL A 105 -29.28 -0.33 -24.27
N ASN A 106 -29.98 0.61 -23.61
CA ASN A 106 -31.08 0.35 -22.66
C ASN A 106 -32.27 -0.41 -23.30
N ASP A 107 -32.08 -1.71 -23.56
CA ASP A 107 -33.03 -2.61 -24.19
C ASP A 107 -33.78 -3.37 -23.09
N THR A 108 -34.91 -2.80 -22.68
CA THR A 108 -35.74 -3.32 -21.59
C THR A 108 -36.37 -4.66 -21.91
N ALA A 109 -36.71 -4.92 -23.18
CA ALA A 109 -37.29 -6.20 -23.61
C ALA A 109 -36.27 -7.34 -23.48
N LYS A 110 -35.05 -7.11 -23.94
CA LYS A 110 -33.96 -8.08 -23.84
C LYS A 110 -33.50 -8.30 -22.39
N ALA A 111 -33.55 -7.25 -21.57
CA ALA A 111 -33.26 -7.37 -20.14
C ALA A 111 -34.28 -8.27 -19.41
N GLU A 112 -35.57 -8.13 -19.71
CA GLU A 112 -36.61 -9.00 -19.15
C GLU A 112 -36.46 -10.46 -19.57
N GLU A 113 -36.15 -10.72 -20.84
CA GLU A 113 -35.92 -12.08 -21.36
C GLU A 113 -34.77 -12.79 -20.63
N ILE A 114 -33.62 -12.12 -20.50
CA ILE A 114 -32.43 -12.66 -19.82
C ILE A 114 -32.70 -12.87 -18.33
N ILE A 115 -33.39 -11.93 -17.67
CA ILE A 115 -33.75 -12.07 -16.25
C ILE A 115 -34.69 -13.25 -16.05
N ASN A 116 -35.69 -13.42 -16.92
CA ASN A 116 -36.60 -14.57 -16.84
C ASN A 116 -35.86 -15.91 -17.02
N GLY A 117 -34.89 -15.98 -17.93
CA GLY A 117 -34.02 -17.15 -18.09
C GLY A 117 -33.21 -17.45 -16.83
N ILE A 118 -32.58 -16.43 -16.23
CA ILE A 118 -31.81 -16.60 -14.97
C ILE A 118 -32.72 -17.05 -13.83
N LEU A 119 -33.94 -16.51 -13.73
CA LEU A 119 -34.90 -16.91 -12.70
C LEU A 119 -35.39 -18.35 -12.91
N ALA A 120 -35.57 -18.79 -14.16
CA ALA A 120 -35.94 -20.18 -14.48
C ALA A 120 -34.81 -21.17 -14.14
N ASP A 121 -33.57 -20.83 -14.48
CA ASP A 121 -32.39 -21.67 -14.22
C ASP A 121 -32.00 -21.74 -12.74
N ASN A 122 -32.52 -20.83 -11.91
CA ASN A 122 -32.21 -20.74 -10.49
C ASN A 122 -33.50 -20.87 -9.64
N SER A 123 -34.36 -21.83 -9.98
CA SER A 123 -35.64 -22.08 -9.30
C SER A 123 -35.52 -22.19 -7.77
N THR A 124 -34.48 -22.86 -7.27
CA THR A 124 -34.21 -23.00 -5.82
C THR A 124 -33.95 -21.66 -5.14
N ALA A 125 -33.21 -20.77 -5.82
CA ALA A 125 -32.91 -19.43 -5.33
C ALA A 125 -34.15 -18.53 -5.32
N VAL A 126 -35.03 -18.71 -6.30
CA VAL A 126 -36.32 -18.01 -6.37
C VAL A 126 -37.25 -18.46 -5.24
N GLU A 127 -37.29 -19.75 -4.91
CA GLU A 127 -38.05 -20.28 -3.75
C GLU A 127 -37.50 -19.77 -2.41
N GLN A 128 -36.18 -19.73 -2.24
CA GLN A 128 -35.55 -19.15 -1.04
C GLN A 128 -35.89 -17.65 -0.88
N TYR A 129 -35.90 -16.89 -1.98
CA TYR A 129 -36.33 -15.50 -1.95
C TYR A 129 -37.82 -15.35 -1.58
N LYS A 130 -38.70 -16.24 -2.07
CA LYS A 130 -40.12 -16.29 -1.64
C LYS A 130 -40.27 -16.56 -0.14
N ASN A 131 -39.45 -17.45 0.40
CA ASN A 131 -39.45 -17.82 1.82
C ASN A 131 -38.82 -16.75 2.74
N GLY A 132 -38.53 -15.55 2.23
CA GLY A 132 -38.05 -14.41 3.00
C GLY A 132 -36.53 -14.29 3.10
N GLU A 133 -35.76 -15.15 2.41
CA GLU A 133 -34.30 -15.10 2.44
C GLU A 133 -33.74 -14.04 1.48
N MET A 134 -33.72 -12.80 1.93
CA MET A 134 -33.25 -11.63 1.16
C MET A 134 -31.78 -11.72 0.70
N LYS A 135 -30.97 -12.60 1.29
CA LYS A 135 -29.56 -12.80 0.91
C LYS A 135 -29.41 -13.34 -0.50
N VAL A 136 -30.39 -14.11 -0.98
CA VAL A 136 -30.37 -14.74 -2.31
C VAL A 136 -30.53 -13.71 -3.44
N PHE A 137 -31.12 -12.55 -3.14
CA PHE A 137 -31.17 -11.42 -4.07
C PHE A 137 -29.78 -10.99 -4.54
N GLY A 138 -28.79 -10.98 -3.64
CA GLY A 138 -27.41 -10.62 -3.99
C GLY A 138 -26.78 -11.59 -4.99
N PHE A 139 -27.06 -12.88 -4.83
CA PHE A 139 -26.61 -13.93 -5.75
C PHE A 139 -27.26 -13.77 -7.14
N LEU A 140 -28.59 -13.62 -7.20
CA LEU A 140 -29.33 -13.40 -8.46
C LEU A 140 -28.90 -12.11 -9.15
N MET A 141 -28.72 -11.02 -8.40
CA MET A 141 -28.21 -9.76 -8.92
C MET A 141 -26.79 -9.90 -9.51
N GLY A 142 -25.94 -10.74 -8.90
CA GLY A 142 -24.61 -11.06 -9.42
C GLY A 142 -24.64 -11.77 -10.76
N GLN A 143 -25.58 -12.70 -10.95
CA GLN A 143 -25.80 -13.35 -12.25
C GLN A 143 -26.37 -12.37 -13.29
N CYS A 144 -27.35 -11.57 -12.90
CA CYS A 144 -27.95 -10.55 -13.78
C CYS A 144 -26.93 -9.50 -14.22
N THR A 145 -26.07 -9.00 -13.32
CA THR A 145 -25.01 -8.03 -13.68
C THR A 145 -23.99 -8.61 -14.66
N LYS A 146 -23.69 -9.91 -14.57
CA LYS A 146 -22.79 -10.58 -15.51
C LYS A 146 -23.44 -10.77 -16.89
N ALA A 147 -24.71 -11.17 -16.92
CA ALA A 147 -25.43 -11.48 -18.16
C ALA A 147 -25.95 -10.23 -18.91
N LEU A 148 -26.26 -9.15 -18.19
CA LEU A 148 -26.83 -7.91 -18.75
C LEU A 148 -25.78 -6.83 -19.06
N LYS A 149 -24.49 -7.19 -19.08
CA LYS A 149 -23.40 -6.25 -19.37
C LYS A 149 -23.58 -5.65 -20.78
N GLY A 150 -23.75 -4.33 -20.85
CA GLY A 150 -24.00 -3.59 -22.10
C GLY A 150 -25.47 -3.53 -22.55
N VAL A 151 -26.39 -4.24 -21.90
CA VAL A 151 -27.82 -4.30 -22.25
C VAL A 151 -28.68 -3.34 -21.43
N CYS A 152 -28.33 -3.07 -20.17
CA CYS A 152 -29.00 -2.05 -19.38
C CYS A 152 -28.10 -1.58 -18.24
N THR A 153 -28.45 -0.45 -17.63
CA THR A 153 -27.72 0.04 -16.47
C THR A 153 -27.95 -0.88 -15.25
N PRO A 154 -26.99 -0.96 -14.30
CA PRO A 154 -27.17 -1.75 -13.09
C PRO A 154 -28.42 -1.38 -12.27
N LYS A 155 -28.87 -0.13 -12.40
CA LYS A 155 -30.09 0.38 -11.78
C LYS A 155 -31.33 -0.25 -12.41
N VAL A 156 -31.43 -0.22 -13.74
CA VAL A 156 -32.54 -0.85 -14.49
C VAL A 156 -32.56 -2.36 -14.26
N ALA A 157 -31.41 -3.03 -14.32
CA ALA A 157 -31.32 -4.46 -14.01
C ALA A 157 -31.86 -4.81 -12.61
N LYS A 158 -31.56 -3.98 -11.61
CA LYS A 158 -32.03 -4.16 -10.24
C LYS A 158 -33.53 -3.94 -10.13
N GLU A 159 -34.06 -2.86 -10.73
CA GLU A 159 -35.49 -2.53 -10.73
C GLU A 159 -36.33 -3.62 -11.43
N THR A 160 -35.88 -4.12 -12.59
CA THR A 160 -36.56 -5.19 -13.32
C THR A 160 -36.52 -6.51 -12.55
N LEU A 161 -35.39 -6.88 -11.94
CA LEU A 161 -35.27 -8.08 -11.11
C LEU A 161 -36.16 -8.01 -9.85
N GLU A 162 -36.18 -6.86 -9.16
CA GLU A 162 -37.07 -6.65 -8.01
C GLU A 162 -38.54 -6.75 -8.39
N SER A 163 -38.94 -6.19 -9.53
CA SER A 163 -40.32 -6.27 -10.02
C SER A 163 -40.73 -7.72 -10.28
N LYS A 164 -39.90 -8.49 -10.98
CA LYS A 164 -40.18 -9.91 -11.30
C LYS A 164 -40.24 -10.79 -10.07
N LEU A 165 -39.31 -10.61 -9.14
CA LEU A 165 -39.31 -11.37 -7.89
C LEU A 165 -40.51 -11.04 -6.99
N LYS A 166 -40.99 -9.79 -6.98
CA LYS A 166 -42.22 -9.40 -6.27
C LYS A 166 -43.48 -9.99 -6.92
N GLU A 167 -43.57 -10.00 -8.25
CA GLU A 167 -44.66 -10.68 -8.97
C GLU A 167 -44.71 -12.18 -8.64
N ILE A 168 -43.54 -12.82 -8.57
CA ILE A 168 -43.40 -14.24 -8.25
C ILE A 168 -43.72 -14.54 -6.77
N ALA A 169 -43.35 -13.66 -5.85
CA ALA A 169 -43.64 -13.79 -4.41
C ALA A 169 -45.11 -13.56 -4.05
N ALA A 170 -45.83 -12.71 -4.79
CA ALA A 170 -47.26 -12.48 -4.59
C ALA A 170 -48.13 -13.73 -4.92
N ALA A 171 -47.57 -14.72 -5.64
CA ALA A 171 -48.28 -15.92 -6.07
C ALA A 171 -48.24 -17.10 -5.09
N GLY A 172 -47.56 -17.00 -3.94
CA GLY A 172 -47.51 -18.11 -2.98
C GLY A 172 -47.23 -17.63 -1.55
N ASN A 173 -48.29 -17.48 -0.75
CA ASN A 173 -48.19 -17.29 0.70
C ASN A 173 -49.22 -18.20 1.39
N SER A 174 -48.73 -19.23 2.06
CA SER A 174 -49.38 -19.85 3.22
C SER A 174 -48.30 -20.36 4.17
N ASP A 175 -48.35 -19.82 5.38
CA ASP A 175 -47.80 -20.30 6.65
C ASP A 175 -46.28 -20.25 6.93
N ALA A 176 -45.98 -19.40 7.94
CA ALA A 176 -45.26 -19.64 9.20
C ALA A 176 -44.09 -20.66 9.21
N ASP A 177 -42.94 -20.44 9.86
CA ASP A 177 -42.78 -19.90 11.20
C ASP A 177 -41.31 -19.52 11.47
N MET A 178 -41.10 -18.70 12.49
CA MET A 178 -39.77 -18.31 12.99
C MET A 178 -39.04 -19.46 13.69
N GLU A 179 -37.71 -19.60 13.50
CA GLU A 179 -36.79 -19.78 14.64
C GLU A 179 -35.28 -19.62 14.32
N LYS A 180 -34.49 -19.52 15.40
CA LYS A 180 -33.21 -18.84 15.61
C LYS A 180 -31.91 -19.60 15.20
N LYS A 181 -30.89 -18.77 14.92
CA LYS A 181 -29.44 -18.89 15.24
C LYS A 181 -28.62 -20.02 14.58
N SER A 182 -27.53 -19.64 13.91
CA SER A 182 -26.15 -19.73 14.45
C SER A 182 -25.09 -19.37 13.40
N ASP A 183 -23.98 -18.83 13.90
CA ASP A 183 -22.76 -18.49 13.16
C ASP A 183 -22.16 -19.68 12.43
N LYS A 184 -21.60 -19.45 11.22
CA LYS A 184 -20.30 -20.00 10.83
C LYS A 184 -19.70 -19.32 9.59
N ALA A 185 -18.45 -18.93 9.81
CA ALA A 185 -17.38 -18.55 8.90
C ALA A 185 -17.54 -18.92 7.41
N ASP A 186 -17.24 -17.92 6.57
CA ASP A 186 -16.86 -18.08 5.17
C ASP A 186 -15.57 -18.92 5.07
N GLU A 187 -15.69 -20.14 4.57
CA GLU A 187 -14.63 -20.81 3.82
C GLU A 187 -15.08 -20.86 2.37
N ASP A 188 -14.33 -20.18 1.48
CA ASP A 188 -13.89 -20.79 0.21
C ASP A 188 -12.94 -19.86 -0.56
N VAL A 189 -11.65 -20.02 -0.28
CA VAL A 189 -10.60 -19.80 -1.28
C VAL A 189 -9.76 -21.08 -1.29
N LYS A 190 -9.80 -21.79 -2.43
CA LYS A 190 -9.08 -23.03 -2.70
C LYS A 190 -7.65 -22.97 -2.14
N LYS A 191 -7.29 -24.01 -1.36
CA LYS A 191 -5.94 -24.29 -0.85
C LYS A 191 -4.90 -24.12 -1.96
N ASN A 192 -4.02 -23.14 -1.80
CA ASN A 192 -2.72 -23.18 -2.43
C ASN A 192 -1.86 -24.17 -1.63
N ASP A 193 -1.29 -25.16 -2.32
CA ASP A 193 -0.41 -26.16 -1.73
C ASP A 193 0.97 -25.53 -1.44
N PHE A 194 1.05 -24.80 -0.32
CA PHE A 194 2.33 -24.36 0.24
C PHE A 194 2.71 -25.22 1.43
N ILE A 195 4.01 -25.51 1.54
CA ILE A 195 4.53 -26.06 2.78
C ILE A 195 4.70 -24.90 3.76
N LYS A 196 3.77 -24.83 4.73
CA LYS A 196 3.83 -23.89 5.84
C LYS A 196 5.16 -24.10 6.57
N PHE A 197 5.89 -23.02 6.81
CA PHE A 197 7.11 -23.11 7.60
C PHE A 197 6.82 -23.50 9.05
N GLU A 198 7.39 -24.62 9.51
CA GLU A 198 7.38 -25.03 10.91
C GLU A 198 8.77 -24.86 11.51
N ASN A 199 8.88 -23.95 12.49
CA ASN A 199 10.14 -23.75 13.21
C ASN A 199 10.19 -24.63 14.45
N LYS A 200 10.79 -25.82 14.33
CA LYS A 200 11.00 -26.74 15.46
C LYS A 200 11.82 -26.13 16.61
N ASN A 201 12.64 -25.12 16.31
CA ASN A 201 13.47 -24.39 17.27
C ASN A 201 12.90 -22.98 17.56
N SER A 202 11.58 -22.83 17.52
CA SER A 202 10.95 -21.56 17.92
C SER A 202 11.30 -21.27 19.38
N TYR A 203 11.97 -20.15 19.61
CA TYR A 203 12.16 -19.67 20.98
C TYR A 203 10.79 -19.30 21.54
N PHE A 204 10.32 -20.09 22.49
CA PHE A 204 9.20 -19.72 23.34
C PHE A 204 9.78 -19.26 24.67
N PRO A 205 9.61 -17.98 25.05
CA PRO A 205 10.06 -17.54 26.35
C PRO A 205 9.36 -18.38 27.43
N HIS A 206 10.15 -18.94 28.34
CA HIS A 206 9.60 -19.67 29.47
C HIS A 206 8.92 -18.69 30.43
N LYS A 207 7.90 -19.17 31.15
CA LYS A 207 7.25 -18.36 32.19
C LYS A 207 7.72 -18.82 33.55
N THR A 208 8.15 -17.88 34.38
CA THR A 208 8.37 -18.10 35.82
C THR A 208 7.42 -17.17 36.56
N ASP A 209 6.56 -17.73 37.42
CA ASP A 209 5.53 -16.99 38.17
C ASP A 209 4.61 -16.10 37.31
N GLY A 210 4.27 -16.59 36.11
CA GLY A 210 3.41 -15.86 35.17
C GLY A 210 4.09 -14.74 34.38
N ILE A 211 5.36 -14.44 34.69
CA ILE A 211 6.17 -13.42 33.99
C ILE A 211 6.96 -14.10 32.88
N MET A 212 6.89 -13.52 31.68
CA MET A 212 7.64 -13.97 30.52
C MET A 212 9.13 -13.73 30.72
N GLN A 213 9.93 -14.78 30.74
CA GLN A 213 11.38 -14.74 30.85
C GLN A 213 11.99 -14.78 29.45
N VAL A 214 12.72 -13.73 29.09
CA VAL A 214 13.51 -13.68 27.85
C VAL A 214 14.97 -13.80 28.25
N ASP A 215 15.66 -14.84 27.80
CA ASP A 215 17.11 -14.98 27.97
C ASP A 215 17.85 -14.95 26.63
N GLY A 216 19.13 -14.59 26.67
CA GLY A 216 19.99 -14.49 25.48
C GLY A 216 20.68 -15.79 25.08
N LYS A 217 20.31 -16.94 25.66
CA LYS A 217 21.06 -18.19 25.46
C LYS A 217 20.79 -18.84 24.10
N ASN A 218 19.66 -18.51 23.47
CA ASN A 218 19.21 -19.09 22.20
C ASN A 218 18.98 -18.01 21.12
N LEU A 219 19.89 -17.04 21.01
CA LEU A 219 19.79 -15.99 19.99
C LEU A 219 19.93 -16.59 18.60
N MET A 220 18.96 -16.30 17.72
CA MET A 220 19.06 -16.65 16.31
C MET A 220 20.11 -15.78 15.64
N LYS A 221 21.07 -16.41 14.94
CA LYS A 221 22.04 -15.68 14.12
C LYS A 221 21.32 -15.00 12.95
N GLU A 222 21.51 -13.69 12.79
CA GLU A 222 21.08 -12.98 11.59
C GLU A 222 22.04 -13.34 10.44
N PHE A 223 21.48 -13.58 9.25
CA PHE A 223 22.29 -13.85 8.06
C PHE A 223 23.11 -12.62 7.68
N ASP A 224 24.43 -12.79 7.61
CA ASP A 224 25.35 -11.82 7.04
C ASP A 224 25.81 -12.28 5.66
N ILE A 225 26.20 -11.34 4.79
CA ILE A 225 26.69 -11.69 3.46
C ILE A 225 27.95 -12.57 3.53
N SER A 226 28.77 -12.41 4.57
CA SER A 226 29.92 -13.28 4.85
C SER A 226 29.53 -14.73 5.10
N ASP A 227 28.31 -15.02 5.57
CA ASP A 227 27.83 -16.39 5.74
C ASP A 227 27.69 -17.12 4.39
N ALA A 228 27.41 -16.40 3.30
CA ALA A 228 27.40 -17.00 1.96
C ALA A 228 28.76 -16.86 1.25
N ALA A 229 29.41 -15.70 1.32
CA ALA A 229 30.69 -15.48 0.65
C ALA A 229 31.83 -16.34 1.22
N GLY A 230 31.80 -16.65 2.52
CA GLY A 230 32.78 -17.52 3.18
C GLY A 230 32.52 -19.02 3.00
N HIS A 231 31.36 -19.42 2.46
CA HIS A 231 30.93 -20.82 2.38
C HIS A 231 30.47 -21.19 0.96
N ILE A 232 31.22 -20.74 -0.05
CA ILE A 232 30.96 -21.08 -1.46
C ILE A 232 31.01 -22.61 -1.64
N GLY A 233 30.00 -23.16 -2.33
CA GLY A 233 29.81 -24.59 -2.54
C GLY A 233 29.05 -25.29 -1.41
N GLU A 234 28.87 -24.64 -0.26
CA GLU A 234 28.13 -25.21 0.87
C GLU A 234 26.67 -24.76 0.87
N THR A 235 25.86 -25.46 1.69
CA THR A 235 24.46 -25.11 1.86
C THR A 235 24.30 -24.06 2.95
N VAL A 236 23.74 -22.91 2.59
CA VAL A 236 23.43 -21.80 3.50
C VAL A 236 21.93 -21.61 3.60
N SER A 237 21.46 -21.05 4.72
CA SER A 237 20.05 -20.76 4.93
C SER A 237 19.83 -19.36 5.49
N LEU A 238 18.68 -18.77 5.15
CA LEU A 238 18.29 -17.44 5.61
C LEU A 238 16.78 -17.29 5.73
N ARG A 239 16.36 -16.32 6.55
CA ARG A 239 14.98 -15.84 6.59
C ARG A 239 14.96 -14.40 6.10
N ALA A 240 14.14 -14.13 5.09
CA ALA A 240 14.18 -12.85 4.40
C ALA A 240 12.84 -12.48 3.79
N CYS A 241 12.68 -11.20 3.49
CA CYS A 241 11.53 -10.71 2.74
C CYS A 241 11.81 -10.83 1.24
N VAL A 242 10.88 -11.38 0.49
CA VAL A 242 10.94 -11.42 -0.97
C VAL A 242 10.86 -9.99 -1.49
N HIS A 243 11.94 -9.55 -2.12
CA HIS A 243 12.07 -8.22 -2.68
C HIS A 243 11.51 -8.17 -4.09
N LYS A 244 11.87 -9.14 -4.94
CA LYS A 244 11.43 -9.19 -6.33
C LYS A 244 11.45 -10.63 -6.82
N VAL A 245 10.44 -11.01 -7.60
CA VAL A 245 10.42 -12.29 -8.31
C VAL A 245 10.44 -12.01 -9.81
N ARG A 246 11.35 -12.64 -10.54
CA ARG A 246 11.42 -12.58 -12.00
C ARG A 246 11.43 -13.99 -12.55
N GLN A 247 10.30 -14.38 -13.12
CA GLN A 247 10.14 -15.66 -13.80
C GLN A 247 10.84 -15.63 -15.17
N MET A 248 11.53 -16.72 -15.49
CA MET A 248 12.17 -16.99 -16.77
C MET A 248 11.67 -18.35 -17.30
N SER A 249 12.07 -18.75 -18.50
CA SER A 249 11.77 -20.09 -19.00
C SER A 249 12.60 -21.11 -18.21
N GLY A 250 11.94 -21.95 -17.40
CA GLY A 250 12.57 -23.06 -16.65
C GLY A 250 13.15 -22.71 -15.28
N PHE A 251 13.29 -21.43 -14.93
CA PHE A 251 13.83 -20.99 -13.64
C PHE A 251 13.30 -19.60 -13.25
N ALA A 252 13.53 -19.18 -12.01
CA ALA A 252 13.14 -17.87 -11.52
C ALA A 252 14.26 -17.23 -10.69
N PHE A 253 14.44 -15.92 -10.82
CA PHE A 253 15.20 -15.15 -9.85
C PHE A 253 14.29 -14.69 -8.73
N VAL A 254 14.59 -15.12 -7.50
CA VAL A 254 13.89 -14.66 -6.30
C VAL A 254 14.89 -13.81 -5.51
N VAL A 255 14.80 -12.49 -5.65
CA VAL A 255 15.67 -11.58 -4.90
C VAL A 255 15.12 -11.47 -3.47
N LEU A 256 15.95 -11.84 -2.51
CA LEU A 256 15.63 -11.79 -1.09
C LEU A 256 16.26 -10.53 -0.47
N ARG A 257 15.57 -9.95 0.50
CA ARG A 257 16.00 -8.76 1.23
C ARG A 257 16.02 -9.03 2.73
N THR A 258 17.20 -8.87 3.33
CA THR A 258 17.38 -8.79 4.78
C THR A 258 17.33 -7.33 5.25
N ALA A 259 17.63 -7.06 6.52
CA ALA A 259 17.77 -5.69 7.00
C ALA A 259 18.90 -4.93 6.27
N ARG A 260 19.94 -5.66 5.84
CA ARG A 260 21.18 -5.09 5.30
C ARG A 260 21.38 -5.34 3.81
N TYR A 261 21.01 -6.52 3.33
CA TYR A 261 21.46 -7.01 2.02
C TYR A 261 20.29 -7.29 1.09
N LEU A 262 20.54 -7.08 -0.21
CA LEU A 262 19.81 -7.78 -1.28
C LEU A 262 20.64 -8.99 -1.69
N ILE A 263 19.98 -10.14 -1.78
CA ILE A 263 20.61 -11.42 -2.03
C ILE A 263 19.92 -12.02 -3.24
N GLN A 264 20.70 -12.34 -4.27
CA GLN A 264 20.18 -13.03 -5.45
C GLN A 264 20.04 -14.51 -5.12
N THR A 265 18.85 -15.06 -5.39
CA THR A 265 18.63 -16.51 -5.35
C THR A 265 18.02 -16.98 -6.67
N ILE A 266 18.37 -18.20 -7.06
CA ILE A 266 17.88 -18.85 -8.28
C ILE A 266 17.05 -20.06 -7.87
N TYR A 267 15.81 -20.08 -8.32
CA TYR A 267 14.90 -21.20 -8.21
C TYR A 267 14.83 -21.95 -9.53
N SER A 268 14.90 -23.28 -9.51
CA SER A 268 14.43 -24.14 -10.59
C SER A 268 13.65 -25.31 -10.01
N ALA A 269 12.62 -25.76 -10.72
CA ALA A 269 11.79 -26.89 -10.27
C ALA A 269 12.58 -28.21 -10.18
N GLU A 270 13.70 -28.32 -10.88
CA GLU A 270 14.60 -29.48 -10.82
C GLU A 270 15.45 -29.50 -9.54
N ASN A 271 15.85 -28.33 -9.03
CA ASN A 271 16.79 -28.23 -7.91
C ASN A 271 16.11 -27.92 -6.57
N CYS A 272 14.92 -27.34 -6.60
CA CYS A 272 14.18 -26.94 -5.41
C CYS A 272 12.91 -27.78 -5.24
N ALA A 273 12.77 -28.40 -4.07
CA ALA A 273 11.65 -29.30 -3.79
C ALA A 273 10.31 -28.58 -3.59
N ASP A 274 10.34 -27.30 -3.22
CA ASP A 274 9.15 -26.51 -2.94
C ASP A 274 8.72 -25.67 -4.16
N SER A 275 7.42 -25.46 -4.36
CA SER A 275 6.93 -24.52 -5.38
C SER A 275 7.07 -23.06 -4.91
N ILE A 276 7.37 -22.16 -5.85
CA ILE A 276 7.35 -20.70 -5.64
C ILE A 276 6.03 -20.04 -6.05
N ASP A 277 5.00 -20.81 -6.41
CA ASP A 277 3.69 -20.25 -6.74
C ASP A 277 3.18 -19.36 -5.60
N GLY A 278 2.52 -18.25 -5.91
CA GLY A 278 2.04 -17.30 -4.91
C GLY A 278 3.12 -16.59 -4.05
N ILE A 279 4.40 -16.95 -4.16
CA ILE A 279 5.49 -16.15 -3.61
C ILE A 279 5.60 -14.87 -4.43
N ARG A 280 5.46 -13.73 -3.75
CA ARG A 280 5.47 -12.40 -4.35
C ARG A 280 6.19 -11.40 -3.47
N GLU A 281 6.43 -10.20 -4.01
CA GLU A 281 7.00 -9.08 -3.27
C GLU A 281 6.26 -8.88 -1.93
N GLY A 282 7.03 -8.77 -0.85
CA GLY A 282 6.51 -8.59 0.51
C GLY A 282 6.28 -9.87 1.31
N CYS A 283 6.25 -11.06 0.68
CA CYS A 283 6.25 -12.33 1.42
C CYS A 283 7.51 -12.47 2.28
N PHE A 284 7.38 -13.08 3.46
CA PHE A 284 8.51 -13.45 4.29
C PHE A 284 8.72 -14.96 4.17
N VAL A 285 9.94 -15.37 3.86
CA VAL A 285 10.28 -16.75 3.52
C VAL A 285 11.49 -17.22 4.30
N TYR A 286 11.55 -18.52 4.55
CA TYR A 286 12.79 -19.24 4.80
C TYR A 286 13.31 -19.77 3.46
N ALA A 287 14.60 -19.66 3.22
CA ALA A 287 15.25 -20.17 2.02
C ALA A 287 16.54 -20.89 2.41
N SER A 288 16.84 -22.00 1.74
CA SER A 288 18.08 -22.76 1.89
C SER A 288 18.57 -23.22 0.53
N GLY A 289 19.89 -23.19 0.31
CA GLY A 289 20.46 -23.48 -1.00
C GLY A 289 21.98 -23.45 -0.99
N THR A 290 22.58 -23.82 -2.13
CA THR A 290 24.03 -23.80 -2.31
C THR A 290 24.50 -22.38 -2.62
N ALA A 291 25.47 -21.85 -1.87
CA ALA A 291 26.10 -20.57 -2.19
C ALA A 291 27.09 -20.72 -3.36
N ILE A 292 27.03 -19.83 -4.34
CA ILE A 292 27.85 -19.87 -5.56
C ILE A 292 28.45 -18.49 -5.82
N ALA A 293 29.74 -18.46 -6.14
CA ALA A 293 30.41 -17.25 -6.54
C ALA A 293 29.91 -16.81 -7.92
N ASN A 294 29.43 -15.58 -8.02
CA ASN A 294 28.97 -14.97 -9.26
C ASN A 294 29.20 -13.46 -9.21
N GLU A 295 30.18 -12.96 -9.96
CA GLU A 295 30.55 -11.53 -9.99
C GLU A 295 29.40 -10.61 -10.47
N LEU A 296 28.44 -11.14 -11.22
CA LEU A 296 27.26 -10.39 -11.69
C LEU A 296 26.16 -10.30 -10.62
N ALA A 297 26.23 -11.13 -9.58
CA ALA A 297 25.27 -11.12 -8.49
C ALA A 297 25.61 -10.03 -7.46
N PHE A 298 24.61 -9.68 -6.63
CA PHE A 298 24.84 -8.77 -5.51
C PHE A 298 25.95 -9.32 -4.61
N TYR A 299 26.95 -8.47 -4.30
CA TYR A 299 28.09 -8.83 -3.46
C TYR A 299 28.91 -10.03 -3.97
N GLY A 300 28.82 -10.37 -5.26
CA GLY A 300 29.61 -11.45 -5.86
C GLY A 300 29.12 -12.86 -5.54
N VAL A 301 27.93 -13.02 -4.97
CA VAL A 301 27.40 -14.32 -4.52
C VAL A 301 25.92 -14.46 -4.86
N GLU A 302 25.54 -15.65 -5.30
CA GLU A 302 24.15 -16.07 -5.46
C GLU A 302 23.87 -17.38 -4.74
N ILE A 303 22.60 -17.65 -4.44
CA ILE A 303 22.17 -18.89 -3.79
C ILE A 303 21.28 -19.69 -4.74
N GLN A 304 21.70 -20.88 -5.12
CA GLN A 304 20.84 -21.83 -5.83
C GLN A 304 19.94 -22.55 -4.85
N LEU A 305 18.64 -22.28 -4.91
CA LEU A 305 17.67 -22.75 -3.93
C LEU A 305 17.48 -24.27 -4.01
N LYS A 306 17.51 -24.91 -2.84
CA LYS A 306 17.08 -26.30 -2.61
C LYS A 306 15.73 -26.35 -1.89
N GLU A 307 15.47 -25.37 -1.02
CA GLU A 307 14.26 -25.28 -0.19
C GLU A 307 13.82 -23.82 -0.09
N ILE A 308 12.52 -23.56 -0.20
CA ILE A 308 11.91 -22.26 0.04
C ILE A 308 10.52 -22.42 0.67
N LYS A 309 10.33 -21.84 1.86
CA LYS A 309 9.09 -21.99 2.64
C LYS A 309 8.51 -20.64 3.01
N MET A 310 7.23 -20.45 2.72
CA MET A 310 6.52 -19.23 3.10
C MET A 310 6.25 -19.22 4.61
N ILE A 311 6.75 -18.17 5.28
CA ILE A 311 6.52 -17.91 6.71
C ILE A 311 5.28 -17.02 6.86
N SER A 312 5.22 -15.93 6.08
CA SER A 312 4.08 -15.02 6.10
C SER A 312 3.87 -14.37 4.74
N LYS A 313 2.62 -13.98 4.47
CA LYS A 313 2.23 -13.19 3.30
C LYS A 313 1.62 -11.85 3.75
N PRO A 314 1.77 -10.78 2.96
CA PRO A 314 1.03 -9.55 3.20
C PRO A 314 -0.47 -9.81 3.21
N SER A 315 -1.18 -9.24 4.19
CA SER A 315 -2.65 -9.31 4.28
C SER A 315 -3.35 -8.54 3.15
N TYR A 316 -2.69 -7.49 2.65
CA TYR A 316 -3.15 -6.64 1.56
C TYR A 316 -2.10 -6.58 0.46
N GLU A 317 -2.49 -6.00 -0.67
CA GLU A 317 -1.54 -5.72 -1.74
C GLU A 317 -0.49 -4.72 -1.29
N TYR A 318 0.73 -4.83 -1.83
CA TYR A 318 1.85 -4.01 -1.41
C TYR A 318 1.64 -2.57 -1.96
N PRO A 319 1.51 -1.54 -1.11
CA PRO A 319 1.03 -0.22 -1.54
C PRO A 319 2.05 0.56 -2.38
N LEU A 320 3.32 0.12 -2.39
CA LEU A 320 4.42 0.77 -3.09
C LEU A 320 5.27 -0.27 -3.84
N LYS A 321 5.83 0.10 -4.99
CA LYS A 321 6.78 -0.74 -5.76
C LYS A 321 8.18 -0.69 -5.14
N VAL A 322 8.35 -1.29 -3.97
CA VAL A 322 9.59 -1.24 -3.17
C VAL A 322 10.78 -1.86 -3.89
N SER A 323 10.53 -2.82 -4.78
CA SER A 323 11.51 -3.49 -5.64
C SER A 323 12.17 -2.60 -6.70
N ASN A 324 11.62 -1.41 -6.99
CA ASN A 324 12.24 -0.45 -7.90
C ASN A 324 13.43 0.27 -7.24
N LYS A 325 14.42 0.70 -8.04
CA LYS A 325 15.57 1.45 -7.52
C LYS A 325 15.16 2.74 -6.78
N LYS A 326 14.17 3.45 -7.31
CA LYS A 326 13.50 4.60 -6.68
C LYS A 326 12.00 4.30 -6.63
N LEU A 327 11.31 4.79 -5.59
CA LEU A 327 9.87 4.57 -5.44
C LEU A 327 9.03 5.25 -6.52
N GLY A 328 9.42 6.47 -6.93
CA GLY A 328 8.73 7.22 -7.99
C GLY A 328 7.36 7.79 -7.58
N CYS A 329 6.99 7.74 -6.30
CA CYS A 329 5.77 8.35 -5.77
C CYS A 329 6.01 9.77 -5.23
N SER A 330 4.93 10.51 -4.98
CA SER A 330 4.99 11.82 -4.30
C SER A 330 5.50 11.69 -2.86
N LEU A 331 5.98 12.80 -2.29
CA LEU A 331 6.46 12.84 -0.91
C LEU A 331 5.36 12.43 0.09
N ASP A 332 4.13 12.91 -0.09
CA ASP A 332 3.01 12.58 0.80
C ASP A 332 2.73 11.08 0.81
N VAL A 333 2.68 10.44 -0.37
CA VAL A 333 2.46 8.99 -0.49
C VAL A 333 3.60 8.21 0.17
N ASN A 334 4.85 8.68 0.05
CA ASN A 334 5.99 8.09 0.71
C ASN A 334 5.87 8.18 2.24
N LEU A 335 5.49 9.34 2.78
CA LEU A 335 5.35 9.58 4.21
C LEU A 335 4.14 8.86 4.82
N ASP A 336 3.00 8.84 4.14
CA ASP A 336 1.80 8.10 4.58
C ASP A 336 2.03 6.59 4.66
N ASN A 337 2.95 6.08 3.82
CA ASN A 337 3.32 4.67 3.77
C ASN A 337 4.74 4.42 4.30
N ARG A 338 5.22 5.22 5.27
CA ARG A 338 6.64 5.24 5.65
C ARG A 338 7.19 3.89 6.08
N SER A 339 6.38 3.08 6.77
CA SER A 339 6.75 1.73 7.21
C SER A 339 7.03 0.76 6.05
N VAL A 340 6.43 1.00 4.88
CA VAL A 340 6.67 0.25 3.65
C VAL A 340 7.75 0.92 2.81
N SER A 341 7.74 2.25 2.70
CA SER A 341 8.69 2.98 1.85
C SER A 341 10.13 2.81 2.30
N LEU A 342 10.40 2.74 3.62
CA LEU A 342 11.73 2.47 4.19
C LEU A 342 12.30 1.07 3.86
N ARG A 343 11.48 0.17 3.30
CA ARG A 343 11.95 -1.13 2.82
C ARG A 343 12.70 -0.99 1.50
N ASN A 344 12.50 0.11 0.77
CA ASN A 344 13.23 0.43 -0.45
C ASN A 344 14.70 0.71 -0.14
N VAL A 345 15.61 0.22 -0.98
CA VAL A 345 17.05 0.34 -0.74
C VAL A 345 17.54 1.79 -0.78
N TYR A 346 16.98 2.61 -1.68
CA TYR A 346 17.37 4.01 -1.83
C TYR A 346 16.87 4.86 -0.66
N GLU A 347 15.59 4.72 -0.31
CA GLU A 347 15.01 5.41 0.85
C GLU A 347 15.74 5.06 2.15
N ARG A 348 16.08 3.78 2.33
CA ARG A 348 16.83 3.30 3.51
C ARG A 348 18.26 3.82 3.55
N ALA A 349 18.91 3.98 2.40
CA ALA A 349 20.29 4.47 2.33
C ALA A 349 20.45 5.86 2.95
N ILE A 350 19.43 6.72 2.84
CA ILE A 350 19.43 8.05 3.48
C ILE A 350 19.59 7.93 5.00
N PHE A 351 18.88 7.01 5.64
CA PHE A 351 18.99 6.79 7.09
C PHE A 351 20.32 6.14 7.48
N LYS A 352 20.89 5.31 6.61
CA LYS A 352 22.24 4.76 6.85
C LYS A 352 23.31 5.85 6.77
N ILE A 353 23.16 6.82 5.88
CA ILE A 353 24.03 8.00 5.84
C ILE A 353 23.80 8.85 7.10
N GLN A 354 22.56 9.07 7.50
CA GLN A 354 22.22 9.80 8.73
C GLN A 354 22.83 9.14 9.98
N GLU A 355 22.73 7.82 10.11
CA GLU A 355 23.38 7.02 11.15
C GLU A 355 24.90 7.26 11.18
N GLY A 356 25.55 7.26 10.02
CA GLY A 356 26.98 7.55 9.87
C GLY A 356 27.35 8.98 10.28
N VAL A 357 26.54 9.98 9.90
CA VAL A 357 26.77 11.39 10.28
C VAL A 357 26.69 11.57 11.79
N VAL A 358 25.65 11.02 12.43
CA VAL A 358 25.48 11.12 13.89
C VAL A 358 26.60 10.37 14.63
N SER A 359 26.95 9.18 14.16
CA SER A 359 28.01 8.38 14.76
C SER A 359 29.38 9.05 14.63
N GLY A 360 29.71 9.56 13.44
CA GLY A 360 30.96 10.26 13.18
C GLY A 360 31.09 11.58 13.95
N PHE A 361 29.98 12.34 14.10
CA PHE A 361 29.95 13.51 14.95
C PHE A 361 30.27 13.16 16.41
N ARG A 362 29.59 12.14 16.95
CA ARG A 362 29.84 11.66 18.32
C ARG A 362 31.29 11.21 18.50
N GLU A 363 31.79 10.38 17.60
CA GLU A 363 33.16 9.87 17.65
C GLU A 363 34.18 11.02 17.63
N PHE A 364 34.02 11.98 16.71
CA PHE A 364 34.87 13.16 16.64
C PHE A 364 34.86 13.96 17.94
N MET A 365 33.69 14.21 18.52
CA MET A 365 33.57 14.96 19.76
C MET A 365 34.27 14.25 20.92
N LEU A 366 34.05 12.94 21.06
CA LEU A 366 34.69 12.12 22.10
C LEU A 366 36.22 12.07 21.92
N MET A 367 36.72 11.90 20.70
CA MET A 367 38.16 11.96 20.40
C MET A 367 38.80 13.32 20.75
N ASN A 368 38.00 14.39 20.78
CA ASN A 368 38.43 15.73 21.14
C ASN A 368 38.13 16.11 22.60
N ASN A 369 37.89 15.11 23.46
CA ASN A 369 37.62 15.26 24.90
C ASN A 369 36.40 16.15 25.21
N PHE A 370 35.37 16.14 24.36
CA PHE A 370 34.08 16.72 24.71
C PHE A 370 33.27 15.73 25.55
N THR A 371 32.46 16.25 26.46
CA THR A 371 31.51 15.47 27.28
C THR A 371 30.13 15.48 26.62
N GLU A 372 29.56 14.30 26.35
CA GLU A 372 28.15 14.20 25.90
C GLU A 372 27.23 14.54 27.08
N ILE A 373 26.32 15.49 26.88
CA ILE A 373 25.30 15.87 27.88
C ILE A 373 23.89 15.62 27.34
N HIS A 374 22.94 15.43 28.25
CA HIS A 374 21.52 15.32 27.91
C HIS A 374 20.72 16.36 28.68
N THR A 375 20.11 17.29 27.94
CA THR A 375 19.41 18.45 28.51
C THR A 375 17.90 18.26 28.43
N PRO A 376 17.13 18.85 29.38
CA PRO A 376 15.68 18.70 29.39
C PRO A 376 15.05 19.33 28.13
N LYS A 377 14.08 18.61 27.55
CA LYS A 377 13.31 19.07 26.37
C LYS A 377 11.95 19.65 26.72
N ILE A 378 11.52 19.47 27.96
CA ILE A 378 10.37 20.16 28.54
C ILE A 378 10.93 21.22 29.49
N VAL A 379 10.61 22.48 29.23
CA VAL A 379 11.16 23.63 29.96
C VAL A 379 10.04 24.56 30.44
N ALA A 380 10.28 25.27 31.54
CA ALA A 380 9.33 26.25 32.08
C ALA A 380 9.27 27.53 31.22
N GLN A 381 10.34 27.83 30.48
CA GLN A 381 10.44 28.98 29.59
C GLN A 381 11.37 28.62 28.42
N GLY A 382 11.07 29.13 27.22
CA GLY A 382 11.91 28.94 26.04
C GLY A 382 13.26 29.68 26.13
N ALA A 383 14.26 29.15 25.42
CA ALA A 383 15.62 29.69 25.43
C ALA A 383 15.79 30.99 24.60
N GLU A 384 14.88 31.30 23.68
CA GLU A 384 15.01 32.44 22.77
C GLU A 384 13.76 33.32 22.80
N GLY A 385 13.92 34.60 23.14
CA GLY A 385 12.83 35.57 23.14
C GLY A 385 12.35 35.84 21.71
N GLY A 386 11.05 35.62 21.45
CA GLY A 386 10.40 36.02 20.20
C GLY A 386 10.02 34.90 19.23
N ALA A 387 10.34 33.64 19.53
CA ALA A 387 10.01 32.51 18.65
C ALA A 387 8.66 31.87 19.00
N ASN A 388 7.97 31.32 17.98
CA ASN A 388 6.82 30.45 18.20
C ASN A 388 7.29 29.14 18.84
N ILE A 389 6.86 28.85 20.07
CA ILE A 389 7.24 27.66 20.85
C ILE A 389 6.01 26.76 21.02
N PHE A 390 6.21 25.44 21.05
CA PHE A 390 5.13 24.50 21.36
C PHE A 390 4.81 24.55 22.86
N HIS A 391 3.53 24.77 23.16
CA HIS A 391 2.99 24.71 24.52
C HIS A 391 2.51 23.30 24.84
N LEU A 392 2.71 22.88 26.08
CA LEU A 392 2.12 21.68 26.65
C LEU A 392 1.55 21.93 28.04
N ASP A 393 0.45 21.26 28.36
CA ASP A 393 -0.07 21.17 29.71
C ASP A 393 0.72 20.11 30.47
N TYR A 394 1.48 20.55 31.47
CA TYR A 394 2.37 19.70 32.27
C TYR A 394 1.85 19.66 33.70
N PHE A 395 0.87 18.76 33.91
CA PHE A 395 0.05 18.71 35.13
C PHE A 395 -0.67 20.06 35.34
N ASP A 396 -0.58 20.64 36.54
CA ASP A 396 -1.19 21.93 36.88
C ASP A 396 -0.34 23.14 36.45
N LYS A 397 0.64 22.93 35.57
CA LYS A 397 1.57 23.98 35.09
C LYS A 397 1.67 23.96 33.57
N HIS A 398 1.93 25.12 32.99
CA HIS A 398 2.31 25.19 31.57
C HIS A 398 3.81 24.92 31.42
N ALA A 399 4.16 24.17 30.39
CA ALA A 399 5.53 23.97 29.98
C ALA A 399 5.65 24.07 28.45
N PHE A 400 6.88 24.01 27.98
CA PHE A 400 7.23 24.28 26.59
C PHE A 400 8.20 23.23 26.07
N LEU A 401 8.11 22.91 24.78
CA LEU A 401 9.14 22.11 24.12
C LEU A 401 10.34 22.98 23.76
N ASN A 402 11.54 22.51 24.09
CA ASN A 402 12.74 23.29 23.98
C ASN A 402 13.21 23.42 22.52
N GLN A 403 13.57 24.63 22.11
CA GLN A 403 14.00 24.95 20.74
C GLN A 403 15.52 24.89 20.55
N SER A 404 16.28 24.84 21.63
CA SER A 404 17.72 24.66 21.60
C SER A 404 18.23 24.29 23.00
N PRO A 405 19.25 23.44 23.12
CA PRO A 405 19.92 23.19 24.39
C PRO A 405 20.84 24.34 24.85
N GLN A 406 20.90 25.47 24.12
CA GLN A 406 21.90 26.54 24.29
C GLN A 406 22.19 26.97 25.74
N PHE A 407 21.17 27.29 26.53
CA PHE A 407 21.39 27.73 27.92
C PHE A 407 21.94 26.63 28.82
N TYR A 408 21.49 25.38 28.60
CA TYR A 408 21.97 24.24 29.37
C TYR A 408 23.43 23.91 29.01
N LYS A 409 23.80 23.92 27.70
CA LYS A 409 25.19 23.72 27.29
C LYS A 409 26.11 24.82 27.79
N GLN A 410 25.69 26.09 27.75
CA GLN A 410 26.44 27.22 28.30
C GLN A 410 26.71 27.06 29.81
N THR A 411 25.70 26.57 30.54
CA THR A 411 25.85 26.28 31.97
C THR A 411 26.81 25.11 32.19
N ALA A 412 26.70 24.06 31.37
CA ALA A 412 27.53 22.85 31.48
C ALA A 412 29.02 23.10 31.18
N ILE A 413 29.35 24.10 30.36
CA ILE A 413 30.75 24.53 30.12
C ILE A 413 31.45 24.89 31.44
N ALA A 414 30.75 25.46 32.41
CA ALA A 414 31.34 25.82 33.69
C ALA A 414 31.87 24.61 34.50
N PHE A 415 31.43 23.39 34.17
CA PHE A 415 31.81 22.16 34.87
C PHE A 415 32.65 21.21 34.01
N PHE A 416 32.44 21.22 32.69
CA PHE A 416 33.02 20.24 31.77
C PHE A 416 33.96 20.84 30.72
N ASP A 417 34.07 22.16 30.63
CA ASP A 417 34.81 22.96 29.62
C ASP A 417 34.36 22.76 28.15
N ARG A 418 34.12 21.52 27.74
CA ARG A 418 33.72 21.09 26.40
C ARG A 418 32.55 20.13 26.48
N VAL A 419 31.43 20.52 25.89
CA VAL A 419 30.20 19.72 25.89
C VAL A 419 29.60 19.65 24.49
N PHE A 420 28.92 18.55 24.20
CA PHE A 420 28.10 18.39 22.99
C PHE A 420 26.80 17.67 23.31
N GLU A 421 25.80 17.82 22.46
CA GLU A 421 24.53 17.09 22.57
C GLU A 421 23.98 16.68 21.20
N ILE A 422 23.38 15.49 21.15
CA ILE A 422 22.63 14.99 20.01
C ILE A 422 21.21 14.73 20.50
N ALA A 423 20.26 15.61 20.18
CA ALA A 423 18.92 15.48 20.75
C ALA A 423 17.82 16.16 19.91
N PRO A 424 16.54 15.80 20.15
CA PRO A 424 15.42 16.46 19.50
C PRO A 424 15.34 17.95 19.83
N VAL A 425 14.99 18.73 18.82
CA VAL A 425 14.79 20.17 18.85
C VAL A 425 13.44 20.49 18.17
N TYR A 426 12.71 21.44 18.76
CA TYR A 426 11.36 21.77 18.33
C TYR A 426 11.23 23.23 17.88
N ARG A 427 10.56 23.49 16.76
CA ARG A 427 10.24 24.85 16.29
C ARG A 427 8.77 24.93 15.91
N ALA A 428 8.01 25.84 16.49
CA ALA A 428 6.57 25.97 16.22
C ALA A 428 6.24 26.99 15.12
N GLU A 429 7.23 27.36 14.32
CA GLU A 429 7.02 28.19 13.13
C GLU A 429 6.11 27.46 12.13
N LYS A 430 5.13 28.19 11.58
CA LYS A 430 4.18 27.64 10.60
C LYS A 430 4.75 27.74 9.19
N HIS A 431 5.84 27.02 8.92
CA HIS A 431 6.46 26.94 7.61
C HIS A 431 6.15 25.61 6.94
N ALA A 432 5.44 25.66 5.80
CA ALA A 432 5.21 24.50 4.93
C ALA A 432 6.10 24.60 3.69
N THR A 433 7.41 24.37 3.88
CA THR A 433 8.40 24.43 2.80
C THR A 433 9.31 23.21 2.84
N SER A 434 10.05 22.96 1.75
CA SER A 434 10.98 21.82 1.65
C SER A 434 12.19 21.86 2.58
N ARG A 435 12.38 22.94 3.35
CA ARG A 435 13.57 23.15 4.20
C ARG A 435 13.28 23.21 5.70
N HIS A 436 12.01 23.20 6.09
CA HIS A 436 11.60 23.42 7.47
C HIS A 436 10.83 22.21 7.99
N ILE A 437 11.18 21.77 9.20
CA ILE A 437 10.51 20.71 9.95
C ILE A 437 10.39 21.17 11.40
N ASN A 438 9.26 20.84 12.02
CA ASN A 438 8.92 21.32 13.36
C ASN A 438 9.58 20.51 14.48
N GLU A 439 10.05 19.30 14.17
CA GLU A 439 10.85 18.45 15.04
C GLU A 439 12.03 17.90 14.21
N TYR A 440 13.25 18.04 14.75
CA TYR A 440 14.46 17.52 14.13
C TYR A 440 15.51 17.17 15.18
N ILE A 441 16.55 16.44 14.76
CA ILE A 441 17.70 16.13 15.62
C ILE A 441 18.74 17.23 15.44
N GLY A 442 19.03 17.96 16.52
CA GLY A 442 20.13 18.91 16.62
C GLY A 442 21.44 18.19 16.94
N LEU A 443 22.53 18.69 16.36
CA LEU A 443 23.91 18.35 16.72
C LEU A 443 24.54 19.64 17.25
N ASP A 444 24.64 19.76 18.57
CA ASP A 444 24.98 21.00 19.28
C ASP A 444 26.35 20.93 19.97
#